data_AF-A0A382LP85-F1
#
_entry.id   AF-A0A382LP85-F1
#
_cell.length_a   1.000
_cell.length_b   1.000
_cell.length_c   1.000
_cell.angle_alpha   90.00
_cell.angle_beta   90.00
_cell.angle_gamma   90.00
#
_symmetry.space_group_name_H-M   'P 1'
#
loop_
_entity.id
_entity.type
_entity.pdbx_description
1 polymer ?
#
loop_
_entity_poly.entity_id
_entity_poly.type
_entity_poly.pdbx_seq_one_letter_code
_entity_poly.pdbx_strand_id
1 'polypeptide(L)'
;VGGGISGASSDFDSFMYHDGQTPPTKAEAEAELARLNKKYNAEKYQRDRQPEYPSVLECLHAILDDDLTTLQAKRKLVKEKYPKP
;
A
#
# COMPACT_ATOMS: atom_id res chain seq x y z
N VAL A 1 -16.08 6.49 -20.13
CA VAL A 1 -16.01 5.00 -20.20
C VAL A 1 -16.60 4.46 -18.93
N GLY A 2 -17.84 4.00 -18.97
CA GLY A 2 -18.48 3.34 -17.84
C GLY A 2 -19.28 2.20 -18.42
N GLY A 3 -18.72 0.99 -18.30
CA GLY A 3 -19.45 -0.23 -18.62
C GLY A 3 -20.16 -0.74 -17.37
N GLY A 4 -21.42 -1.11 -17.48
CA GLY A 4 -22.14 -1.79 -16.41
C GLY A 4 -21.54 -3.17 -16.14
N ILE A 5 -21.20 -3.45 -14.89
CA ILE A 5 -20.81 -4.77 -14.41
C ILE A 5 -21.74 -5.13 -13.24
N SER A 6 -22.25 -6.35 -13.22
CA SER A 6 -22.98 -6.91 -12.07
C SER A 6 -22.39 -8.25 -11.67
N GLY A 7 -22.41 -8.57 -10.37
CA GLY A 7 -22.05 -9.89 -9.86
C GLY A 7 -23.05 -10.34 -8.82
N ALA A 8 -23.41 -11.62 -8.85
CA ALA A 8 -24.28 -12.24 -7.85
C ALA A 8 -23.50 -12.73 -6.61
N SER A 9 -22.17 -12.78 -6.70
CA SER A 9 -21.26 -13.22 -5.63
C SER A 9 -19.88 -12.57 -5.78
N SER A 10 -18.97 -12.88 -4.86
CA SER A 10 -17.55 -12.53 -4.96
C SER A 10 -16.76 -13.40 -5.93
N ASP A 11 -17.36 -14.46 -6.48
CA ASP A 11 -16.67 -15.35 -7.41
C ASP A 11 -16.47 -14.66 -8.75
N PHE A 12 -15.22 -14.69 -9.24
CA PHE A 12 -14.84 -14.08 -10.52
C PHE A 12 -15.74 -14.53 -11.68
N ASP A 13 -16.10 -15.81 -11.68
CA ASP A 13 -16.90 -16.44 -12.71
C ASP A 13 -18.40 -16.01 -12.66
N SER A 14 -18.81 -15.27 -11.62
CA SER A 14 -20.20 -14.76 -11.46
C SER A 14 -20.41 -13.35 -12.01
N PHE A 15 -19.37 -12.68 -12.50
CA PHE A 15 -19.48 -11.34 -13.05
C PHE A 15 -20.01 -11.34 -14.49
N MET A 16 -20.98 -10.46 -14.75
CA MET A 16 -21.56 -10.21 -16.06
C MET A 16 -21.26 -8.79 -16.52
N TYR A 17 -20.85 -8.65 -17.78
CA TYR A 17 -20.52 -7.40 -18.44
C TYR A 17 -21.64 -7.04 -19.42
N HIS A 18 -22.29 -5.89 -19.22
CA HIS A 18 -23.55 -5.56 -19.90
C HIS A 18 -23.37 -4.87 -21.26
N ASP A 19 -22.25 -4.19 -21.47
CA ASP A 19 -22.07 -3.27 -22.61
C ASP A 19 -21.17 -3.84 -23.73
N GLY A 20 -21.24 -5.15 -23.96
CA GLY A 20 -20.46 -5.83 -25.01
C GLY A 20 -18.94 -5.84 -24.78
N GLN A 21 -18.49 -5.52 -23.56
CA GLN A 21 -17.09 -5.59 -23.19
C GLN A 21 -16.62 -7.04 -23.12
N THR A 22 -15.40 -7.29 -23.59
CA THR A 22 -14.76 -8.59 -23.39
C THR A 22 -14.21 -8.63 -21.95
N PRO A 23 -14.73 -9.54 -21.09
CA PRO A 23 -14.20 -9.69 -19.74
C PRO A 23 -12.73 -10.16 -19.79
N PRO A 24 -11.90 -9.79 -18.81
CA PRO A 24 -10.60 -10.42 -18.66
C PRO A 24 -10.79 -11.92 -18.41
N THR A 25 -9.81 -12.70 -18.81
CA THR A 25 -9.73 -14.10 -18.39
C THR A 25 -9.42 -14.18 -16.90
N LYS A 26 -9.80 -15.30 -16.27
CA LYS A 26 -9.47 -15.57 -14.86
C LYS A 26 -7.96 -15.53 -14.61
N ALA A 27 -7.17 -16.06 -15.54
CA ALA A 27 -5.71 -16.03 -15.46
C ALA A 27 -5.15 -14.59 -15.48
N GLU A 28 -5.69 -13.71 -16.31
CA GLU A 28 -5.30 -12.29 -16.33
C GLU A 28 -5.67 -11.58 -15.03
N ALA A 29 -6.86 -11.85 -14.48
CA ALA A 29 -7.31 -11.28 -13.21
C ALA A 29 -6.44 -11.76 -12.03
N GLU A 30 -6.11 -13.06 -11.98
CA GLU A 30 -5.23 -13.63 -10.96
C GLU A 30 -3.79 -13.08 -11.06
N ALA A 31 -3.27 -12.93 -12.29
CA ALA A 31 -1.96 -12.33 -12.51
C ALA A 31 -1.91 -10.87 -12.01
N GLU A 32 -2.96 -10.09 -12.28
CA GLU A 32 -3.04 -8.71 -11.81
C GLU A 32 -3.22 -8.64 -10.29
N LEU A 33 -4.03 -9.52 -9.69
CA LEU A 33 -4.14 -9.63 -8.24
C LEU A 33 -2.80 -9.98 -7.60
N ALA A 34 -2.05 -10.91 -8.17
CA ALA A 34 -0.72 -11.26 -7.69
C ALA A 34 0.25 -10.07 -7.78
N ARG A 35 0.20 -9.30 -8.88
CA ARG A 35 0.99 -8.07 -9.05
C ARG A 35 0.65 -7.02 -7.99
N LEU A 36 -0.65 -6.79 -7.73
CA LEU A 36 -1.12 -5.85 -6.72
C LEU A 36 -0.73 -6.29 -5.31
N ASN A 37 -0.89 -7.57 -4.97
CA ASN A 37 -0.48 -8.14 -3.70
C ASN A 37 1.04 -7.99 -3.49
N LYS A 38 1.84 -8.25 -4.52
CA LYS A 38 3.29 -8.05 -4.47
C LYS A 38 3.64 -6.58 -4.18
N LYS A 39 2.99 -5.63 -4.84
CA LYS A 39 3.18 -4.19 -4.59
C LYS A 39 2.76 -3.81 -3.17
N TYR A 40 1.56 -4.24 -2.75
CA TYR A 40 1.03 -3.95 -1.42
C TYR A 40 1.97 -4.47 -0.32
N ASN A 41 2.50 -5.68 -0.48
CA ASN A 41 3.43 -6.30 0.45
C ASN A 41 4.80 -5.60 0.44
N ALA A 42 5.31 -5.21 -0.72
CA ALA A 42 6.56 -4.44 -0.83
C ALA A 42 6.48 -3.08 -0.11
N GLU A 43 5.30 -2.48 -0.03
CA GLU A 43 5.06 -1.21 0.66
C GLU A 43 4.67 -1.38 2.14
N LYS A 44 4.57 -2.61 2.67
CA LYS A 44 4.12 -2.88 4.04
C LYS A 44 4.93 -2.14 5.09
N TYR A 45 6.26 -2.08 4.91
CA TYR A 45 7.14 -1.36 5.83
C TYR A 45 6.76 0.12 5.99
N GLN A 46 6.17 0.77 4.98
CA GLN A 46 5.78 2.18 5.09
C GLN A 46 4.60 2.34 6.04
N ARG A 47 3.59 1.48 5.88
CA ARG A 47 2.40 1.45 6.73
C ARG A 47 2.75 1.09 8.17
N ASP A 48 3.64 0.12 8.34
CA ASP A 48 4.08 -0.31 9.67
C ASP A 48 4.91 0.79 10.39
N ARG A 49 5.70 1.58 9.66
CA ARG A 49 6.48 2.70 10.25
C ARG A 49 5.60 3.88 10.64
N GLN A 50 4.56 4.18 9.86
CA GLN A 50 3.73 5.38 10.02
C GLN A 50 3.30 5.71 11.47
N PRO A 51 2.82 4.75 12.31
CA PRO A 51 2.40 5.05 13.68
C PRO A 51 3.55 5.41 14.64
N GLU A 52 4.79 5.00 14.36
CA GLU A 52 5.94 5.18 15.27
C GLU A 52 6.97 6.19 14.74
N TYR A 53 6.91 6.50 13.44
CA TYR A 53 7.84 7.40 12.80
C TYR A 53 7.58 8.84 13.25
N PRO A 54 8.62 9.67 13.45
CA PRO A 54 8.44 11.07 13.80
C PRO A 54 7.56 11.79 12.78
N SER A 55 6.62 12.58 13.29
CA SER A 55 5.79 13.50 12.52
C SER A 55 6.63 14.62 11.90
N VAL A 56 6.03 15.35 10.96
CA VAL A 56 6.67 16.52 10.34
C VAL A 56 6.97 17.60 11.38
N LEU A 57 6.10 17.78 12.37
CA LEU A 57 6.29 18.77 13.44
C LEU A 57 7.45 18.39 14.36
N GLU A 58 7.57 17.12 14.76
CA GLU A 58 8.73 16.63 15.52
C GLU A 58 10.03 16.81 14.73
N CYS A 59 10.01 16.57 13.42
CA CYS A 59 11.16 16.83 12.57
C CYS A 59 11.53 18.32 12.53
N LEU A 60 10.53 19.21 12.46
CA LEU A 60 10.75 20.65 12.42
C LEU A 60 11.31 21.18 13.76
N HIS A 61 10.75 20.77 14.89
CA HIS A 61 11.27 21.14 16.21
C HIS A 61 12.71 20.67 16.39
N ALA A 62 13.02 19.42 16.03
CA ALA A 62 14.39 18.92 16.12
C ALA A 62 15.41 19.71 15.26
N ILE A 63 14.96 20.32 14.14
CA ILE A 63 15.81 21.24 13.34
C ILE A 63 16.02 22.57 14.07
N LEU A 64 14.96 23.13 14.65
CA LEU A 64 15.00 24.43 15.33
C LEU A 64 15.75 24.38 16.67
N ASP A 65 15.69 23.23 17.35
CA ASP A 65 16.23 23.01 18.70
C ASP A 65 17.62 22.33 18.68
N ASP A 66 18.20 22.09 17.51
CA ASP A 66 19.48 21.36 17.31
C ASP A 66 19.49 19.91 17.89
N ASP A 67 18.32 19.25 17.92
CA ASP A 67 18.12 17.90 18.45
C ASP A 67 18.10 16.81 17.35
N LEU A 68 18.84 17.03 16.26
CA LEU A 68 18.86 16.11 15.12
C LEU A 68 19.41 14.73 15.46
N THR A 69 20.33 14.63 16.44
CA THR A 69 20.91 13.35 16.88
C THR A 69 19.85 12.43 17.46
N THR A 70 18.99 12.96 18.35
CA THR A 70 17.90 12.20 18.96
C THR A 70 16.85 11.80 17.93
N LEU A 71 16.47 12.73 17.04
CA LEU A 71 15.55 12.45 15.94
C LEU A 71 16.06 11.30 15.05
N GLN A 72 17.35 11.32 14.70
CA GLN A 72 17.96 10.28 13.87
C GLN A 72 17.98 8.92 14.56
N ALA A 73 18.26 8.87 15.88
CA ALA A 73 18.19 7.65 16.66
C ALA A 73 16.77 7.05 16.67
N LYS A 74 15.73 7.87 16.91
CA LYS A 74 14.32 7.45 16.84
C LYS A 74 13.96 6.89 15.46
N ARG A 75 14.35 7.59 14.38
CA ARG A 75 14.13 7.12 13.00
C ARG A 75 14.84 5.79 12.71
N LYS A 76 16.05 5.59 13.25
CA LYS A 76 16.82 4.36 13.07
C LYS A 76 16.11 3.18 13.72
N LEU A 77 15.67 3.31 14.98
CA LEU A 77 14.93 2.26 15.70
C LEU A 77 13.66 1.82 14.94
N VAL A 78 12.88 2.79 14.45
CA VAL A 78 11.66 2.49 13.67
C VAL A 78 11.99 1.78 12.34
N LYS A 79 13.09 2.15 11.69
CA LYS A 79 13.55 1.49 10.45
C LYS A 79 14.10 0.09 10.68
N GLU A 80 14.74 -0.15 11.82
CA GLU A 80 15.25 -1.46 12.23
C GLU A 80 14.10 -2.40 12.62
N LYS A 81 13.08 -1.89 13.32
CA LYS A 81 11.86 -2.63 13.65
C LYS A 81 11.06 -3.03 12.41
N TYR A 82 11.01 -2.14 11.41
CA TYR A 82 10.29 -2.35 10.15
C TYR A 82 11.25 -2.18 8.96
N PRO A 83 12.12 -3.15 8.67
CA PRO A 83 13.11 -3.05 7.61
C PRO A 83 12.44 -2.92 6.24
N LYS A 84 13.10 -2.21 5.33
CA LYS A 84 12.68 -2.19 3.93
C LYS A 84 13.12 -3.53 3.30
N PRO A 85 12.22 -4.30 2.68
CA PRO A 85 12.57 -5.52 1.98
C PRO A 85 13.46 -5.26 0.76
#